data_AF-A0A0W8EN91-F1
#
_entry.id   AF-A0A0W8EN91-F1
#
_cell.length_a   1.000
_cell.length_b   1.000
_cell.length_c   1.000
_cell.angle_alpha   90.00
_cell.angle_beta   90.00
_cell.angle_gamma   90.00
#
_symmetry.space_group_name_H-M   'P 1'
#
loop_
_entity.id
_entity.type
_entity.pdbx_description
1 polymer ?
#
loop_
_entity_poly.entity_id
_entity_poly.type
_entity_poly.pdbx_seq_one_letter_code
_entity_poly.pdbx_strand_id
1 'polypeptide(L)'
;MFATSFLFCDPVSPERLRWFSESIGAAVRQQYPGEEGTFTIFFTGDALYSLADARTHDAWAALAVLRSVRIVADGDELRLQGMRGPVLSKNPRVIIPGDGTDRTTGAFWDLVVSTLKGEWRDPRQAAFLLCTSPYMNRTPVYMLRFLAGVHASGLRPELYTYLDGVHTVHNGQCPSEFENIGRGVAALAGSAAQSGRDAWFAACSRCATARGYYQMNPGTGFCEPSSCIESITIRPLRDILARFRERHPVLSHASGYVVARDLPAPGMPHLVIFITNPPYCTEWTFGGISLAVAAAMDGIPVTVIFIEDGVHALCGTHEVPAADKIFNIQEMLAATLDVEGLQYLVHGPSLEVRGVRPAPEFQGLRQVHNQDLAGILGGTGQENAGRAKRMIFF
;
A
#
# COMPACT_ATOMS: atom_id res chain seq x y z
N MET A 1 7.29 -22.12 5.55
CA MET A 1 8.03 -20.84 5.71
C MET A 1 7.33 -19.72 4.94
N PHE A 2 7.27 -18.50 5.49
CA PHE A 2 6.69 -17.31 4.85
C PHE A 2 7.73 -16.22 4.61
N ALA A 3 7.50 -15.41 3.58
CA ALA A 3 8.21 -14.16 3.36
C ALA A 3 7.21 -13.01 3.48
N THR A 4 7.50 -12.08 4.38
CA THR A 4 6.72 -10.87 4.57
C THR A 4 7.59 -9.69 4.21
N SER A 5 7.11 -8.79 3.35
CA SER A 5 7.78 -7.52 3.16
C SER A 5 6.82 -6.34 3.17
N PHE A 6 7.35 -5.18 3.55
CA PHE A 6 6.63 -3.92 3.66
C PHE A 6 7.40 -2.82 2.93
N LEU A 7 6.69 -1.88 2.33
CA LEU A 7 7.21 -0.62 1.83
C LEU A 7 6.46 0.53 2.51
N PHE A 8 7.21 1.44 3.13
CA PHE A 8 6.70 2.69 3.66
C PHE A 8 7.40 3.87 2.96
N CYS A 9 6.60 4.72 2.33
CA CYS A 9 7.00 5.99 1.73
C CYS A 9 6.57 7.20 2.57
N ASP A 10 5.44 7.05 3.27
CA ASP A 10 4.80 8.11 4.05
C ASP A 10 5.22 8.06 5.54
N PRO A 11 5.03 9.16 6.31
CA PRO A 11 5.40 9.20 7.72
C PRO A 11 4.82 8.01 8.51
N VAL A 12 5.68 7.30 9.24
CA VAL A 12 5.25 6.24 10.15
C VAL A 12 5.03 6.85 11.53
N SER A 13 3.76 6.89 11.98
CA SER A 13 3.40 7.46 13.26
C SER A 13 3.94 6.62 14.44
N PRO A 14 4.11 7.22 15.64
CA PRO A 14 4.49 6.46 16.83
C PRO A 14 3.46 5.38 17.20
N GLU A 15 2.16 5.63 16.99
CA GLU A 15 1.12 4.61 17.17
C GLU A 15 1.32 3.46 16.19
N ARG A 16 1.54 3.77 14.90
CA ARG A 16 1.81 2.76 13.88
C ARG A 16 2.95 1.86 14.26
N LEU A 17 4.08 2.46 14.60
CA LEU A 17 5.26 1.71 14.98
C LEU A 17 5.04 0.85 16.21
N ARG A 18 4.29 1.33 17.20
CA ARG A 18 4.01 0.55 18.42
C ARG A 18 3.28 -0.75 18.08
N TRP A 19 2.10 -0.66 17.45
CA TRP A 19 1.34 -1.88 17.12
C TRP A 19 2.09 -2.75 16.11
N PHE A 20 2.79 -2.15 15.15
CA PHE A 20 3.51 -2.87 14.11
C PHE A 20 4.71 -3.66 14.66
N SER A 21 5.53 -3.04 15.51
CA SER A 21 6.69 -3.70 16.13
C SER A 21 6.28 -4.78 17.12
N GLU A 22 5.23 -4.55 17.91
CA GLU A 22 4.69 -5.56 18.81
C GLU A 22 4.13 -6.76 18.05
N SER A 23 3.41 -6.51 16.94
CA SER A 23 2.85 -7.55 16.07
C SER A 23 3.94 -8.36 15.37
N ILE A 24 4.97 -7.72 14.81
CA ILE A 24 6.12 -8.43 14.21
C ILE A 24 6.88 -9.23 15.28
N GLY A 25 7.15 -8.62 16.43
CA GLY A 25 7.82 -9.31 17.54
C GLY A 25 7.04 -10.53 18.02
N ALA A 26 5.71 -10.43 18.11
CA ALA A 26 4.85 -11.56 18.41
C ALA A 26 4.86 -12.62 17.31
N ALA A 27 4.80 -12.22 16.03
CA ALA A 27 4.85 -13.14 14.91
C ALA A 27 6.15 -13.94 14.88
N VAL A 28 7.30 -13.29 15.12
CA VAL A 28 8.61 -13.94 15.21
C VAL A 28 8.66 -14.93 16.38
N ARG A 29 8.12 -14.57 17.56
CA ARG A 29 8.09 -15.46 18.73
C ARG A 29 7.21 -16.70 18.54
N GLN A 30 6.20 -16.61 17.68
CA GLN A 30 5.28 -17.72 17.38
C GLN A 30 5.83 -18.69 16.33
N GLN A 31 7.00 -18.43 15.73
CA GLN A 31 7.59 -19.30 14.72
C GLN A 31 8.15 -20.59 15.36
N TYR A 32 7.79 -21.74 14.79
CA TYR A 32 8.39 -23.02 15.17
C TYR A 32 9.81 -23.14 14.61
N PRO A 33 10.75 -23.79 15.34
CA PRO A 33 12.09 -24.07 14.84
C PRO A 33 12.03 -24.79 13.48
N GLY A 34 12.65 -24.20 12.45
CA GLY A 34 12.64 -24.74 11.08
C GLY A 34 11.59 -24.16 10.13
N GLU A 35 10.63 -23.36 10.62
CA GLU A 35 9.62 -22.66 9.81
C GLU A 35 9.78 -21.13 9.78
N GLU A 36 10.96 -20.64 10.19
CA GLU A 36 11.26 -19.22 10.41
C GLU A 36 10.92 -18.37 9.18
N GLY A 37 9.85 -17.57 9.28
CA GLY A 37 9.47 -16.60 8.27
C GLY A 37 10.35 -15.35 8.35
N THR A 38 10.64 -14.72 7.21
CA THR A 38 11.46 -13.51 7.15
C THR A 38 10.61 -12.26 6.95
N PHE A 39 10.96 -11.18 7.62
CA PHE A 39 10.38 -9.84 7.47
C PHE A 39 11.40 -8.90 6.83
N THR A 40 11.06 -8.28 5.70
CA THR A 40 11.87 -7.23 5.07
C THR A 40 11.09 -5.92 5.02
N ILE A 41 11.58 -4.88 5.67
CA ILE A 41 10.88 -3.59 5.78
C ILE A 41 11.70 -2.54 5.03
N PHE A 42 11.14 -2.01 3.96
CA PHE A 42 11.73 -0.99 3.10
C PHE A 42 11.21 0.40 3.47
N PHE A 43 12.13 1.35 3.61
CA PHE A 43 11.83 2.75 3.88
C PHE A 43 12.37 3.64 2.77
N THR A 44 11.53 4.56 2.29
CA THR A 44 11.91 5.66 1.41
C THR A 44 11.08 6.89 1.80
N GLY A 45 11.40 8.05 1.22
CA GLY A 45 10.65 9.29 1.49
C GLY A 45 10.52 9.63 2.96
N ASP A 46 9.34 10.09 3.37
CA ASP A 46 9.14 10.63 4.71
C ASP A 46 9.07 9.54 5.79
N ALA A 47 8.86 8.28 5.40
CA ALA A 47 8.96 7.15 6.31
C ALA A 47 10.35 7.07 6.99
N LEU A 48 11.40 7.55 6.32
CA LEU A 48 12.77 7.55 6.82
C LEU A 48 12.94 8.38 8.09
N TYR A 49 12.14 9.43 8.31
CA TYR A 49 12.20 10.24 9.53
C TYR A 49 11.94 9.39 10.78
N SER A 50 11.12 8.35 10.68
CA SER A 50 10.82 7.46 11.80
C SER A 50 12.04 6.69 12.31
N LEU A 51 13.08 6.49 11.47
CA LEU A 51 14.33 5.85 11.89
C LEU A 51 15.15 6.77 12.80
N ALA A 52 15.03 8.09 12.66
CA ALA A 52 15.80 9.06 13.44
C ALA A 52 15.01 9.70 14.60
N ASP A 53 13.69 9.69 14.54
CA ASP A 53 12.79 10.31 15.54
C ASP A 53 12.93 9.62 16.91
N ALA A 54 13.08 10.44 17.96
CA ALA A 54 13.26 9.97 19.33
C ALA A 54 12.09 9.11 19.83
N ARG A 55 10.87 9.35 19.34
CA ARG A 55 9.65 8.62 19.74
C ARG A 55 9.56 7.22 19.14
N THR A 56 10.32 6.95 18.08
CA THR A 56 10.18 5.74 17.25
C THR A 56 11.47 4.93 17.13
N HIS A 57 12.64 5.57 17.22
CA HIS A 57 13.91 4.91 16.93
C HIS A 57 14.19 3.66 17.78
N ASP A 58 13.85 3.66 19.07
CA ASP A 58 14.07 2.51 19.96
C ASP A 58 13.29 1.27 19.51
N ALA A 59 12.06 1.45 19.01
CA ALA A 59 11.25 0.35 18.50
C ALA A 59 11.84 -0.23 17.20
N TRP A 60 12.39 0.63 16.32
CA TRP A 60 13.12 0.15 15.15
C TRP A 60 14.41 -0.58 15.52
N ALA A 61 15.18 -0.06 16.47
CA ALA A 61 16.39 -0.70 16.97
C ALA A 61 16.07 -2.08 17.58
N ALA A 62 14.99 -2.19 18.36
CA ALA A 62 14.53 -3.46 18.93
C ALA A 62 14.08 -4.47 17.86
N LEU A 63 13.49 -4.03 16.75
CA LEU A 63 13.18 -4.91 15.63
C LEU A 63 14.44 -5.34 14.87
N ALA A 64 15.37 -4.42 14.63
CA ALA A 64 16.60 -4.66 13.87
C ALA A 64 17.54 -5.70 14.52
N VAL A 65 17.37 -5.99 15.82
CA VAL A 65 18.15 -7.05 16.48
C VAL A 65 17.62 -8.45 16.22
N LEU A 66 16.38 -8.60 15.76
CA LEU A 66 15.76 -9.89 15.45
C LEU A 66 16.33 -10.45 14.15
N ARG A 67 16.83 -11.69 14.18
CA ARG A 67 17.46 -12.34 13.00
C ARG A 67 16.53 -12.45 11.80
N SER A 68 15.23 -12.63 12.05
CA SER A 68 14.21 -12.75 11.02
C SER A 68 13.80 -11.41 10.40
N VAL A 69 14.30 -10.29 10.92
CA VAL A 69 13.90 -8.94 10.47
C VAL A 69 15.06 -8.25 9.76
N ARG A 70 14.79 -7.68 8.60
CA ARG A 70 15.69 -6.83 7.83
C ARG A 70 15.04 -5.49 7.63
N ILE A 71 15.75 -4.42 7.98
CA ILE A 71 15.32 -3.04 7.72
C ILE A 71 16.25 -2.46 6.67
N VAL A 72 15.66 -1.95 5.58
CA VAL A 72 16.37 -1.40 4.42
C VAL A 72 15.91 0.03 4.20
N ALA A 73 16.84 0.98 4.14
CA ALA A 73 16.55 2.39 3.93
C ALA A 73 17.11 2.90 2.59
N ASP A 74 16.32 3.74 1.91
CA ASP A 74 16.69 4.38 0.66
C ASP A 74 17.82 5.41 0.89
N GLY A 75 19.03 5.06 0.43
CA GLY A 75 20.22 5.87 0.61
C GLY A 75 20.19 7.20 -0.15
N ASP A 76 19.47 7.28 -1.27
CA ASP A 76 19.33 8.52 -2.04
C ASP A 76 18.44 9.52 -1.30
N GLU A 77 17.29 9.06 -0.79
CA GLU A 77 16.38 9.92 -0.02
C GLU A 77 16.98 10.29 1.35
N LEU A 78 17.73 9.40 2.01
CA LEU A 78 18.47 9.74 3.22
C LEU A 78 19.50 10.87 3.00
N ARG A 79 20.16 10.89 1.83
CA ARG A 79 21.06 11.98 1.45
C ARG A 79 20.30 13.26 1.17
N LEU A 80 19.20 13.17 0.40
CA LEU A 80 18.36 14.31 0.06
C LEU A 80 17.81 15.01 1.31
N GLN A 81 17.39 14.24 2.32
CA GLN A 81 16.80 14.75 3.56
C GLN A 81 17.84 15.08 4.64
N GLY A 82 19.14 14.88 4.39
CA GLY A 82 20.20 15.12 5.37
C GLY A 82 20.17 14.17 6.58
N MET A 83 19.55 12.99 6.46
CA MET A 83 19.32 12.06 7.57
C MET A 83 20.28 10.88 7.64
N ARG A 84 21.17 10.72 6.64
CA ARG A 84 22.10 9.59 6.59
C ARG A 84 22.91 9.41 7.89
N GLY A 85 23.52 10.49 8.40
CA GLY A 85 24.30 10.45 9.64
C GLY A 85 23.46 10.07 10.87
N PRO A 86 22.36 10.80 11.16
CA PRO A 86 21.44 10.47 12.25
C PRO A 86 20.90 9.04 12.23
N VAL A 87 20.58 8.49 11.06
CA VAL A 87 20.06 7.11 10.94
C VAL A 87 21.14 6.08 11.22
N LEU A 88 22.34 6.25 10.65
CA LEU A 88 23.46 5.32 10.86
C LEU A 88 23.93 5.28 12.30
N SER A 89 23.96 6.41 13.01
CA SER A 89 24.40 6.47 14.40
C SER A 89 23.41 5.81 15.37
N LYS A 90 22.11 5.96 15.12
CA LYS A 90 21.05 5.42 15.98
C LYS A 90 20.67 3.99 15.64
N ASN A 91 20.76 3.58 14.37
CA ASN A 91 20.34 2.27 13.90
C ASN A 91 21.43 1.61 13.04
N PRO A 92 22.56 1.18 13.63
CA PRO A 92 23.69 0.63 12.90
C PRO A 92 23.39 -0.69 12.16
N ARG A 93 22.22 -1.29 12.39
CA ARG A 93 21.75 -2.52 11.72
C ARG A 93 20.84 -2.26 10.52
N VAL A 94 20.53 -1.00 10.22
CA VAL A 94 19.78 -0.62 9.01
C VAL A 94 20.68 -0.79 7.80
N ILE A 95 20.20 -1.52 6.81
CA ILE A 95 20.89 -1.76 5.54
C ILE A 95 20.63 -0.56 4.63
N ILE A 96 21.68 0.03 4.07
CA ILE A 96 21.56 1.12 3.08
C ILE A 96 22.22 0.68 1.76
N PRO A 97 21.45 0.25 0.76
CA PRO A 97 22.00 -0.21 -0.52
C PRO A 97 22.84 0.86 -1.22
N GLY A 98 23.90 0.42 -1.91
CA GLY A 98 24.74 1.30 -2.75
C GLY A 98 25.74 2.16 -1.98
N ASP A 99 26.02 1.87 -0.70
CA ASP A 99 26.97 2.66 0.10
C ASP A 99 28.37 2.05 0.24
N GLY A 100 28.62 0.90 -0.39
CA GLY A 100 29.92 0.22 -0.37
C GLY A 100 30.31 -0.36 0.99
N THR A 101 29.46 -0.25 2.03
CA THR A 101 29.75 -0.75 3.38
C THR A 101 29.08 -2.10 3.69
N ASP A 102 28.13 -2.54 2.85
CA ASP A 102 27.38 -3.79 3.06
C ASP A 102 27.43 -4.76 1.86
N ARG A 103 27.15 -6.04 2.12
CA ARG A 103 27.19 -7.18 1.17
C ARG A 103 26.12 -7.14 0.06
N THR A 104 25.38 -6.04 -0.06
CA THR A 104 24.33 -5.85 -1.06
C THR A 104 24.81 -4.95 -2.19
N THR A 105 24.98 -5.53 -3.38
CA THR A 105 25.24 -4.80 -4.62
C THR A 105 23.92 -4.26 -5.21
N GLY A 106 23.84 -2.99 -5.57
CA GLY A 106 22.71 -2.42 -6.33
C GLY A 106 22.02 -1.22 -5.66
N ALA A 107 21.15 -0.54 -6.42
CA ALA A 107 20.35 0.58 -5.92
C ALA A 107 19.17 0.10 -5.05
N PHE A 108 18.57 1.00 -4.27
CA PHE A 108 17.45 0.68 -3.36
C PHE A 108 16.29 -0.01 -4.10
N TRP A 109 15.85 0.56 -5.23
CA TRP A 109 14.72 0.02 -6.00
C TRP A 109 15.05 -1.32 -6.69
N ASP A 110 16.31 -1.56 -7.05
CA ASP A 110 16.75 -2.87 -7.56
C ASP A 110 16.64 -3.94 -6.47
N LEU A 111 16.99 -3.59 -5.23
CA LEU A 111 16.86 -4.49 -4.09
C LEU A 111 15.38 -4.78 -3.77
N VAL A 112 14.50 -3.77 -3.83
CA VAL A 112 13.05 -3.94 -3.69
C VAL A 112 12.53 -4.94 -4.73
N VAL A 113 12.84 -4.70 -6.02
CA VAL A 113 12.33 -5.55 -7.12
C VAL A 113 12.91 -6.96 -7.08
N SER A 114 14.20 -7.12 -6.80
CA SER A 114 14.83 -8.45 -6.67
C SER A 114 14.26 -9.24 -5.48
N THR A 115 13.99 -8.58 -4.36
CA THR A 115 13.32 -9.19 -3.20
C THR A 115 11.92 -9.68 -3.58
N LEU A 116 11.11 -8.82 -4.20
CA LEU A 116 9.77 -9.17 -4.68
C LEU A 116 9.79 -10.35 -5.66
N LYS A 117 10.71 -10.34 -6.62
CA LYS A 117 10.87 -11.40 -7.62
C LYS A 117 11.23 -12.74 -6.98
N GLY A 118 12.12 -12.72 -5.98
CA GLY A 118 12.49 -13.90 -5.22
C GLY A 118 11.35 -14.46 -4.35
N GLU A 119 10.55 -13.58 -3.74
CA GLU A 119 9.48 -13.96 -2.82
C GLU A 119 8.23 -14.47 -3.54
N TRP A 120 7.83 -13.83 -4.64
CA TRP A 120 6.63 -14.20 -5.40
C TRP A 120 6.83 -15.38 -6.37
N ARG A 121 8.06 -15.91 -6.48
CA ARG A 121 8.47 -17.06 -7.31
C ARG A 121 8.05 -16.94 -8.78
N ASP A 122 8.83 -16.14 -9.52
CA ASP A 122 8.65 -15.87 -10.96
C ASP A 122 7.36 -15.08 -11.32
N PRO A 123 7.14 -13.91 -10.68
CA PRO A 123 6.07 -13.03 -11.13
C PRO A 123 6.35 -12.58 -12.57
N ARG A 124 5.33 -12.58 -13.44
CA ARG A 124 5.46 -12.04 -14.81
C ARG A 124 5.40 -10.51 -14.85
N GLN A 125 4.91 -9.91 -13.77
CA GLN A 125 4.60 -8.48 -13.68
C GLN A 125 4.72 -8.01 -12.23
N ALA A 126 4.80 -6.70 -12.04
CA ALA A 126 4.69 -6.07 -10.74
C ALA A 126 4.02 -4.71 -10.90
N ALA A 127 3.20 -4.34 -9.91
CA ALA A 127 2.33 -3.19 -10.02
C ALA A 127 2.52 -2.18 -8.90
N PHE A 128 2.14 -0.93 -9.18
CA PHE A 128 2.04 0.12 -8.18
C PHE A 128 0.62 0.70 -8.18
N LEU A 129 -0.07 0.64 -7.04
CA LEU A 129 -1.31 1.36 -6.77
C LEU A 129 -0.97 2.76 -6.25
N LEU A 130 -1.13 3.75 -7.11
CA LEU A 130 -0.88 5.15 -6.78
C LEU A 130 -2.18 5.82 -6.33
N CYS A 131 -2.21 6.27 -5.08
CA CYS A 131 -3.36 6.96 -4.47
C CYS A 131 -3.15 8.49 -4.33
N THR A 132 -1.92 8.98 -4.49
CA THR A 132 -1.52 10.37 -4.21
C THR A 132 -1.19 11.16 -5.48
N SER A 133 -1.51 12.46 -5.49
CA SER A 133 -1.20 13.36 -6.60
C SER A 133 0.31 13.59 -6.80
N PRO A 134 0.77 13.86 -8.04
CA PRO A 134 2.13 14.35 -8.29
C PRO A 134 2.35 15.76 -7.74
N TYR A 135 3.61 16.10 -7.49
CA TYR A 135 4.13 17.42 -7.09
C TYR A 135 3.81 17.86 -5.65
N MET A 136 2.62 17.59 -5.14
CA MET A 136 2.32 17.74 -3.71
C MET A 136 2.82 16.56 -2.89
N ASN A 137 3.02 15.41 -3.53
CA ASN A 137 3.59 14.21 -2.92
C ASN A 137 4.71 13.67 -3.81
N ARG A 138 5.75 13.12 -3.19
CA ARG A 138 6.92 12.53 -3.88
C ARG A 138 6.73 11.06 -4.26
N THR A 139 5.69 10.40 -3.75
CA THR A 139 5.30 9.02 -4.07
C THR A 139 5.25 8.73 -5.58
N PRO A 140 4.73 9.62 -6.46
CA PRO A 140 4.80 9.38 -7.90
C PRO A 140 6.22 9.25 -8.45
N VAL A 141 7.22 9.88 -7.84
CA VAL A 141 8.63 9.69 -8.17
C VAL A 141 9.08 8.27 -7.77
N TYR A 142 8.70 7.82 -6.57
CA TYR A 142 8.99 6.45 -6.10
C TYR A 142 8.33 5.39 -6.96
N MET A 143 7.09 5.64 -7.40
CA MET A 143 6.36 4.83 -8.35
C MET A 143 7.15 4.69 -9.66
N LEU A 144 7.65 5.78 -10.24
CA LEU A 144 8.45 5.73 -11.46
C LEU A 144 9.73 4.91 -11.28
N ARG A 145 10.46 5.14 -10.18
CA ARG A 145 11.70 4.40 -9.87
C ARG A 145 11.44 2.91 -9.69
N PHE A 146 10.37 2.55 -8.98
CA PHE A 146 9.94 1.17 -8.84
C PHE A 146 9.61 0.53 -10.18
N LEU A 147 8.72 1.15 -10.97
CA LEU A 147 8.28 0.58 -12.25
C LEU A 147 9.41 0.51 -13.29
N ALA A 148 10.37 1.45 -13.25
CA ALA A 148 11.59 1.36 -14.04
C ALA A 148 12.45 0.15 -13.62
N GLY A 149 12.62 -0.09 -12.32
CA GLY A 149 13.30 -1.28 -11.79
C GLY A 149 12.58 -2.60 -12.16
N VAL A 150 11.25 -2.60 -12.16
CA VAL A 150 10.41 -3.73 -12.61
C VAL A 150 10.69 -4.04 -14.08
N HIS A 151 10.65 -3.02 -14.93
CA HIS A 151 10.94 -3.15 -16.35
C HIS A 151 12.39 -3.63 -16.60
N ALA A 152 13.38 -3.03 -15.93
CA ALA A 152 14.79 -3.43 -16.03
C ALA A 152 15.04 -4.89 -15.59
N SER A 153 14.23 -5.39 -14.64
CA SER A 153 14.28 -6.78 -14.16
C SER A 153 13.59 -7.78 -15.10
N GLY A 154 13.12 -7.32 -16.26
CA GLY A 154 12.46 -8.13 -17.29
C GLY A 154 10.99 -8.43 -17.03
N LEU A 155 10.35 -7.72 -16.08
CA LEU A 155 8.95 -7.89 -15.73
C LEU A 155 8.07 -6.87 -16.46
N ARG A 156 6.78 -7.16 -16.62
CA ARG A 156 5.80 -6.17 -17.11
C ARG A 156 5.47 -5.16 -16.00
N PRO A 157 5.70 -3.84 -16.20
CA PRO A 157 5.29 -2.82 -15.23
C PRO A 157 3.79 -2.53 -15.34
N GLU A 158 3.11 -2.41 -14.20
CA GLU A 158 1.70 -1.99 -14.14
C GLU A 158 1.48 -0.81 -13.18
N LEU A 159 0.64 0.13 -13.58
CA LEU A 159 0.31 1.33 -12.81
C LEU A 159 -1.21 1.39 -12.67
N TYR A 160 -1.67 1.45 -11.42
CA TYR A 160 -3.08 1.62 -11.11
C TYR A 160 -3.25 2.95 -10.40
N THR A 161 -3.83 3.94 -11.06
CA THR A 161 -4.09 5.24 -10.45
C THR A 161 -5.52 5.30 -9.88
N TYR A 162 -5.60 5.67 -8.61
CA TYR A 162 -6.81 5.72 -7.80
C TYR A 162 -6.77 6.96 -6.89
N LEU A 163 -7.93 7.44 -6.41
CA LEU A 163 -8.02 8.70 -5.66
C LEU A 163 -7.26 9.84 -6.39
N ASP A 164 -6.41 10.59 -5.69
CA ASP A 164 -5.60 11.67 -6.26
C ASP A 164 -4.47 11.18 -7.18
N GLY A 165 -4.17 9.89 -7.17
CA GLY A 165 -3.21 9.30 -8.11
C GLY A 165 -3.57 9.56 -9.57
N VAL A 166 -4.86 9.73 -9.88
CA VAL A 166 -5.31 10.01 -11.26
C VAL A 166 -4.82 11.36 -11.79
N HIS A 167 -4.37 12.29 -10.95
CA HIS A 167 -3.73 13.53 -11.45
C HIS A 167 -2.47 13.26 -12.27
N THR A 168 -1.86 12.08 -12.11
CA THR A 168 -0.73 11.60 -12.92
C THR A 168 -1.07 11.48 -14.41
N VAL A 169 -2.35 11.34 -14.77
CA VAL A 169 -2.76 11.19 -16.17
C VAL A 169 -2.69 12.49 -16.97
N HIS A 170 -2.55 13.65 -16.34
CA HIS A 170 -2.62 14.92 -17.05
C HIS A 170 -1.47 15.11 -18.05
N ASN A 171 -1.75 15.38 -19.32
CA ASN A 171 -0.72 15.55 -20.37
C ASN A 171 -0.07 16.94 -20.40
N GLY A 172 -0.67 17.95 -19.75
CA GLY A 172 -0.14 19.31 -19.64
C GLY A 172 0.77 19.53 -18.44
N GLN A 173 1.34 18.48 -17.85
CA GLN A 173 2.28 18.62 -16.73
C GLN A 173 3.57 19.34 -17.19
N CYS A 174 3.86 20.49 -16.58
CA CYS A 174 5.04 21.32 -16.87
C CYS A 174 5.70 21.84 -15.59
N PRO A 175 6.17 20.95 -14.67
CA PRO A 175 6.88 21.40 -13.47
C PRO A 175 8.22 22.06 -13.83
N SER A 176 8.59 23.13 -13.12
CA SER A 176 9.90 23.78 -13.24
C SER A 176 10.92 23.25 -12.23
N GLU A 177 10.48 22.88 -11.04
CA GLU A 177 11.35 22.48 -9.92
C GLU A 177 11.36 20.97 -9.66
N PHE A 178 10.50 20.22 -10.34
CA PHE A 178 10.28 18.79 -10.10
C PHE A 178 10.41 17.96 -11.37
N GLU A 179 10.73 16.68 -11.20
CA GLU A 179 10.70 15.71 -12.31
C GLU A 179 9.30 15.63 -12.91
N ASN A 180 9.22 15.65 -14.24
CA ASN A 180 7.96 15.58 -14.95
C ASN A 180 7.42 14.13 -14.95
N ILE A 181 6.48 13.87 -14.04
CA ILE A 181 5.92 12.53 -13.82
C ILE A 181 5.22 12.00 -15.07
N GLY A 182 4.42 12.85 -15.74
CA GLY A 182 3.73 12.48 -16.98
C GLY A 182 4.69 12.04 -18.09
N ARG A 183 5.80 12.77 -18.28
CA ARG A 183 6.86 12.37 -19.22
C ARG A 183 7.53 11.06 -18.82
N GLY A 184 7.79 10.87 -17.53
CA GLY A 184 8.34 9.62 -17.00
C GLY A 184 7.46 8.41 -17.30
N VAL A 185 6.13 8.53 -17.09
CA VAL A 185 5.18 7.45 -17.40
C VAL A 185 5.15 7.17 -18.90
N ALA A 186 5.09 8.20 -19.74
CA ALA A 186 5.10 8.03 -21.21
C ALA A 186 6.38 7.36 -21.71
N ALA A 187 7.55 7.78 -21.20
CA ALA A 187 8.83 7.18 -21.55
C ALA A 187 8.91 5.71 -21.14
N LEU A 188 8.43 5.37 -19.93
CA LEU A 188 8.41 3.99 -19.45
C LEU A 188 7.47 3.12 -20.30
N ALA A 189 6.28 3.61 -20.66
CA ALA A 189 5.37 2.89 -21.55
C ALA A 189 6.01 2.61 -22.93
N GLY A 190 6.70 3.61 -23.50
CA GLY A 190 7.41 3.46 -24.77
C GLY A 190 8.55 2.43 -24.70
N SER A 191 9.37 2.48 -23.65
CA SER A 191 10.45 1.51 -23.42
C SER A 191 9.92 0.09 -23.22
N ALA A 192 8.83 -0.05 -22.46
CA ALA A 192 8.15 -1.32 -22.23
C ALA A 192 7.68 -1.95 -23.54
N ALA A 193 7.03 -1.16 -24.40
CA ALA A 193 6.56 -1.60 -25.72
C ALA A 193 7.70 -2.02 -26.65
N GLN A 194 8.79 -1.23 -26.72
CA GLN A 194 9.98 -1.57 -27.53
C GLN A 194 10.62 -2.90 -27.12
N SER A 195 10.50 -3.27 -25.84
CA SER A 195 11.02 -4.53 -25.32
C SER A 195 10.05 -5.73 -25.45
N GLY A 196 8.87 -5.54 -26.04
CA GLY A 196 7.82 -6.56 -26.14
C GLY A 196 7.14 -6.88 -24.80
N ARG A 197 7.18 -5.96 -23.83
CA ARG A 197 6.60 -6.11 -22.48
C ARG A 197 5.65 -4.95 -22.18
N ASP A 198 4.65 -4.77 -23.04
CA ASP A 198 3.70 -3.65 -22.98
C ASP A 198 3.23 -3.36 -21.55
N ALA A 199 3.43 -2.11 -21.14
CA ALA A 199 3.01 -1.65 -19.83
C ALA A 199 1.47 -1.67 -19.71
N TRP A 200 0.96 -2.01 -18.53
CA TRP A 200 -0.48 -1.91 -18.25
C TRP A 200 -0.73 -0.74 -17.30
N PHE A 201 -1.05 0.42 -17.84
CA PHE A 201 -1.30 1.63 -17.06
C PHE A 201 -2.78 2.02 -17.14
N ALA A 202 -3.41 2.15 -15.99
CA ALA A 202 -4.83 2.46 -15.89
C ALA A 202 -5.15 3.52 -14.83
N ALA A 203 -6.24 4.24 -15.07
CA ALA A 203 -6.82 5.18 -14.13
C ALA A 203 -8.27 4.84 -13.82
N CYS A 204 -8.64 4.86 -12.54
CA CYS A 204 -10.01 4.61 -12.12
C CYS A 204 -10.96 5.67 -12.69
N SER A 205 -11.93 5.24 -13.49
CA SER A 205 -12.88 6.12 -14.18
C SER A 205 -13.65 7.03 -13.23
N ARG A 206 -14.13 6.50 -12.09
CA ARG A 206 -14.82 7.30 -11.07
C ARG A 206 -13.95 8.46 -10.56
N CYS A 207 -12.71 8.16 -10.20
CA CYS A 207 -11.77 9.16 -9.67
C CYS A 207 -11.36 10.16 -10.76
N ALA A 208 -11.14 9.67 -11.98
CA ALA A 208 -10.83 10.50 -13.14
C ALA A 208 -11.98 11.44 -13.50
N THR A 209 -13.23 10.98 -13.49
CA THR A 209 -14.41 11.84 -13.69
C THR A 209 -14.51 12.91 -12.62
N ALA A 210 -14.37 12.53 -11.34
CA ALA A 210 -14.45 13.48 -10.22
C ALA A 210 -13.39 14.59 -10.29
N ARG A 211 -12.23 14.30 -10.91
CA ARG A 211 -11.10 15.24 -11.07
C ARG A 211 -11.02 15.87 -12.47
N GLY A 212 -12.02 15.63 -13.33
CA GLY A 212 -12.16 16.28 -14.63
C GLY A 212 -11.36 15.67 -15.79
N TYR A 213 -10.79 14.47 -15.63
CA TYR A 213 -10.03 13.76 -16.68
C TYR A 213 -10.89 12.85 -17.56
N TYR A 214 -12.16 12.62 -17.18
CA TYR A 214 -13.11 11.84 -17.95
C TYR A 214 -14.44 12.58 -18.01
N GLN A 215 -14.72 13.21 -19.15
CA GLN A 215 -15.80 14.18 -19.31
C GLN A 215 -16.80 13.74 -20.37
N MET A 216 -18.08 14.08 -20.17
CA MET A 216 -19.12 13.84 -21.16
C MET A 216 -18.85 14.68 -22.42
N ASN A 217 -18.67 14.02 -23.56
CA ASN A 217 -18.60 14.70 -24.86
C ASN A 217 -20.04 15.07 -25.30
N PRO A 218 -20.38 16.36 -25.46
CA PRO A 218 -21.73 16.78 -25.84
C PRO A 218 -22.18 16.29 -27.22
N GLY A 219 -21.23 16.00 -28.11
CA GLY A 219 -21.52 15.53 -29.47
C GLY A 219 -21.77 14.03 -29.55
N THR A 220 -21.13 13.23 -28.69
CA THR A 220 -21.29 11.76 -28.69
C THR A 220 -22.22 11.27 -27.59
N GLY A 221 -22.42 12.05 -26.53
CA GLY A 221 -23.19 11.64 -25.34
C GLY A 221 -22.48 10.59 -24.50
N PHE A 222 -21.19 10.34 -24.76
CA PHE A 222 -20.35 9.40 -23.99
C PHE A 222 -19.25 10.15 -23.25
N CYS A 223 -18.82 9.59 -22.13
CA CYS A 223 -17.64 10.11 -21.44
C CYS A 223 -16.36 9.71 -22.20
N GLU A 224 -15.47 10.68 -22.39
CA GLU A 224 -14.21 10.54 -23.11
C GLU A 224 -13.05 11.11 -22.27
N PRO A 225 -11.82 10.55 -22.40
CA PRO A 225 -10.64 11.11 -21.74
C PRO A 225 -10.38 12.56 -22.18
N SER A 226 -10.04 13.42 -21.23
CA SER A 226 -9.74 14.85 -21.47
C SER A 226 -8.39 15.22 -20.86
N SER A 227 -7.51 15.82 -21.65
CA SER A 227 -6.14 16.20 -21.26
C SER A 227 -5.34 15.05 -20.65
N CYS A 228 -5.53 13.84 -21.16
CA CYS A 228 -4.88 12.62 -20.67
C CYS A 228 -3.66 12.24 -21.51
N ILE A 229 -2.65 11.67 -20.87
CA ILE A 229 -1.52 11.01 -21.52
C ILE A 229 -2.04 9.72 -22.17
N GLU A 230 -1.73 9.52 -23.45
CA GLU A 230 -2.25 8.39 -24.25
C GLU A 230 -1.92 7.01 -23.68
N SER A 231 -0.77 6.89 -23.00
CA SER A 231 -0.29 5.63 -22.44
C SER A 231 -1.07 5.15 -21.21
N ILE A 232 -1.95 5.98 -20.63
CA ILE A 232 -2.78 5.59 -19.48
C ILE A 232 -4.24 5.49 -19.90
N THR A 233 -4.81 4.29 -19.80
CA THR A 233 -6.23 4.07 -20.14
C THR A 233 -7.12 4.35 -18.93
N ILE A 234 -8.16 5.17 -19.08
CA ILE A 234 -9.21 5.32 -18.06
C ILE A 234 -10.11 4.08 -18.09
N ARG A 235 -10.29 3.40 -16.95
CA ARG A 235 -11.01 2.13 -16.84
C ARG A 235 -11.90 2.08 -15.59
N PRO A 236 -13.01 1.33 -15.62
CA PRO A 236 -13.77 1.01 -14.41
C PRO A 236 -12.87 0.35 -13.34
N LEU A 237 -13.19 0.57 -12.06
CA LEU A 237 -12.43 -0.02 -10.95
C LEU A 237 -12.38 -1.55 -11.03
N ARG A 238 -13.45 -2.20 -11.51
CA ARG A 238 -13.52 -3.64 -11.74
C ARG A 238 -12.38 -4.15 -12.62
N ASP A 239 -12.02 -3.43 -13.69
CA ASP A 239 -10.96 -3.85 -14.61
C ASP A 239 -9.57 -3.78 -13.96
N ILE A 240 -9.37 -2.81 -13.05
CA ILE A 240 -8.17 -2.72 -12.22
C ILE A 240 -8.15 -3.88 -11.21
N LEU A 241 -9.27 -4.16 -10.55
CA LEU A 241 -9.41 -5.27 -9.60
C LEU A 241 -9.25 -6.65 -10.23
N ALA A 242 -9.61 -6.82 -11.50
CA ALA A 242 -9.32 -8.04 -12.24
C ALA A 242 -7.82 -8.35 -12.24
N ARG A 243 -6.95 -7.33 -12.25
CA ARG A 243 -5.49 -7.52 -12.09
C ARG A 243 -5.15 -8.01 -10.67
N PHE A 244 -5.82 -7.52 -9.63
CA PHE A 244 -5.57 -7.96 -8.24
C PHE A 244 -5.85 -9.45 -8.04
N ARG A 245 -6.63 -10.11 -8.90
CA ARG A 245 -6.83 -11.56 -8.83
C ARG A 245 -5.57 -12.35 -9.20
N GLU A 246 -4.69 -11.78 -10.01
CA GLU A 246 -3.46 -12.41 -10.46
C GLU A 246 -2.43 -12.48 -9.33
N ARG A 247 -1.46 -13.39 -9.41
CA ARG A 247 -0.45 -13.60 -8.36
C ARG A 247 0.81 -12.80 -8.64
N HIS A 248 0.76 -11.50 -8.36
CA HIS A 248 1.90 -10.60 -8.48
C HIS A 248 1.95 -9.56 -7.36
N PRO A 249 3.12 -8.99 -7.06
CA PRO A 249 3.22 -7.89 -6.11
C PRO A 249 2.48 -6.64 -6.62
N VAL A 250 1.70 -6.02 -5.73
CA VAL A 250 1.09 -4.71 -5.93
C VAL A 250 1.52 -3.85 -4.75
N LEU A 251 2.43 -2.91 -4.99
CA LEU A 251 2.89 -1.96 -3.98
C LEU A 251 1.99 -0.72 -3.94
N SER A 252 2.04 0.02 -2.84
CA SER A 252 1.54 1.39 -2.72
C SER A 252 2.47 2.20 -1.82
N HIS A 253 2.15 3.48 -1.62
CA HIS A 253 2.85 4.41 -0.72
C HIS A 253 3.07 3.84 0.70
N ALA A 254 2.11 3.07 1.21
CA ALA A 254 2.27 2.25 2.39
C ALA A 254 1.60 0.91 2.09
N SER A 255 2.39 -0.16 2.08
CA SER A 255 1.90 -1.49 1.73
C SER A 255 2.77 -2.60 2.30
N GLY A 256 2.24 -3.81 2.30
CA GLY A 256 3.02 -5.01 2.55
C GLY A 256 2.38 -6.24 1.93
N TYR A 257 3.05 -7.37 2.07
CA TYR A 257 2.53 -8.63 1.59
C TYR A 257 3.13 -9.80 2.36
N VAL A 258 2.41 -10.91 2.36
CA VAL A 258 2.86 -12.19 2.91
C VAL A 258 2.74 -13.25 1.84
N VAL A 259 3.82 -13.97 1.56
CA VAL A 259 3.83 -15.06 0.56
C VAL A 259 4.41 -16.31 1.19
N ALA A 260 3.70 -17.43 1.06
CA ALA A 260 4.24 -18.73 1.43
C ALA A 260 5.40 -19.10 0.51
N ARG A 261 6.56 -19.42 1.08
CA ARG A 261 7.70 -19.93 0.32
C ARG A 261 7.40 -21.33 -0.16
N ASP A 262 7.07 -22.27 0.71
CA ASP A 262 7.21 -23.70 0.37
C ASP A 262 6.05 -24.32 -0.40
N LEU A 263 4.94 -23.61 -0.60
CA LEU A 263 3.79 -24.10 -1.34
C LEU A 263 3.44 -23.11 -2.47
N PRO A 264 3.38 -23.55 -3.74
CA PRO A 264 2.55 -22.85 -4.71
C PRO A 264 1.10 -23.10 -4.29
N ALA A 265 0.62 -22.44 -3.23
CA ALA A 265 -0.78 -22.58 -2.87
C ALA A 265 -1.59 -21.97 -4.02
N PRO A 266 -2.36 -22.77 -4.76
CA PRO A 266 -3.27 -22.23 -5.76
C PRO A 266 -4.30 -21.40 -5.01
N GLY A 267 -4.52 -20.17 -5.46
CA GLY A 267 -5.48 -19.29 -4.82
C GLY A 267 -5.28 -17.84 -5.18
N MET A 268 -6.41 -17.13 -5.23
CA MET A 268 -6.43 -15.68 -5.35
C MET A 268 -5.80 -15.06 -4.10
N PRO A 269 -4.94 -14.03 -4.23
CA PRO A 269 -4.38 -13.36 -3.07
C PRO A 269 -5.49 -12.68 -2.25
N HIS A 270 -5.38 -12.78 -0.92
CA HIS A 270 -6.26 -12.08 0.02
C HIS A 270 -5.87 -10.62 0.12
N LEU A 271 -6.85 -9.71 0.10
CA LEU A 271 -6.63 -8.28 0.27
C LEU A 271 -6.95 -7.85 1.71
N VAL A 272 -5.96 -7.30 2.40
CA VAL A 272 -6.11 -6.69 3.71
C VAL A 272 -5.99 -5.19 3.55
N ILE A 273 -7.02 -4.45 3.94
CA ILE A 273 -7.04 -3.00 3.89
C ILE A 273 -7.05 -2.46 5.31
N PHE A 274 -5.99 -1.73 5.67
CA PHE A 274 -5.95 -0.98 6.92
C PHE A 274 -6.53 0.40 6.68
N ILE A 275 -7.63 0.73 7.34
CA ILE A 275 -8.16 2.09 7.39
C ILE A 275 -7.51 2.76 8.59
N THR A 276 -6.63 3.72 8.32
CA THR A 276 -5.77 4.41 9.29
C THR A 276 -6.13 5.89 9.45
N ASN A 277 -6.72 6.48 8.41
CA ASN A 277 -7.15 7.88 8.42
C ASN A 277 -8.58 8.06 8.97
N PRO A 278 -8.88 9.21 9.60
CA PRO A 278 -10.23 9.53 10.05
C PRO A 278 -11.16 9.78 8.86
N PRO A 279 -12.48 9.55 9.02
CA PRO A 279 -13.45 9.75 7.94
C PRO A 279 -13.63 11.24 7.60
N TYR A 280 -14.15 11.52 6.40
CA TYR A 280 -14.63 12.82 5.88
C TYR A 280 -13.61 13.94 5.64
N CYS A 281 -12.47 13.97 6.32
CA CYS A 281 -11.44 15.00 6.06
C CYS A 281 -10.79 14.83 4.68
N THR A 282 -10.66 13.58 4.24
CA THR A 282 -10.07 13.21 2.96
C THR A 282 -10.81 12.01 2.37
N GLU A 283 -10.58 11.72 1.08
CA GLU A 283 -11.18 10.55 0.42
C GLU A 283 -10.53 9.21 0.84
N TRP A 284 -9.54 9.20 1.73
CA TRP A 284 -8.78 8.01 2.10
C TRP A 284 -9.65 6.88 2.68
N THR A 285 -10.43 7.16 3.73
CA THR A 285 -11.34 6.19 4.35
C THR A 285 -12.41 5.72 3.37
N PHE A 286 -13.09 6.65 2.69
CA PHE A 286 -14.10 6.33 1.68
C PHE A 286 -13.52 5.48 0.53
N GLY A 287 -12.32 5.85 0.07
CA GLY A 287 -11.57 5.21 -0.99
C GLY A 287 -11.17 3.78 -0.65
N GLY A 288 -10.65 3.57 0.55
CA GLY A 288 -10.26 2.25 1.06
C GLY A 288 -11.47 1.32 1.20
N ILE A 289 -12.56 1.79 1.80
CA ILE A 289 -13.79 0.99 1.92
C ILE A 289 -14.40 0.71 0.53
N SER A 290 -14.43 1.72 -0.37
CA SER A 290 -14.93 1.53 -1.74
C SER A 290 -14.13 0.46 -2.49
N LEU A 291 -12.80 0.47 -2.34
CA LEU A 291 -11.92 -0.52 -2.95
C LEU A 291 -12.17 -1.92 -2.36
N ALA A 292 -12.34 -2.02 -1.03
CA ALA A 292 -12.66 -3.27 -0.34
C ALA A 292 -13.96 -3.89 -0.84
N VAL A 293 -15.05 -3.10 -0.85
CA VAL A 293 -16.37 -3.55 -1.28
C VAL A 293 -16.32 -3.98 -2.74
N ALA A 294 -15.73 -3.17 -3.62
CA ALA A 294 -15.60 -3.51 -5.03
C ALA A 294 -14.76 -4.79 -5.26
N ALA A 295 -13.70 -4.99 -4.47
CA ALA A 295 -12.88 -6.19 -4.54
C ALA A 295 -13.65 -7.44 -4.08
N ALA A 296 -14.38 -7.34 -2.97
CA ALA A 296 -15.22 -8.42 -2.45
C ALA A 296 -16.35 -8.80 -3.44
N MET A 297 -17.02 -7.81 -4.03
CA MET A 297 -18.03 -8.05 -5.07
C MET A 297 -17.46 -8.71 -6.33
N ASP A 298 -16.16 -8.55 -6.62
CA ASP A 298 -15.47 -9.27 -7.70
C ASP A 298 -14.94 -10.64 -7.24
N GLY A 299 -15.23 -11.08 -6.01
CA GLY A 299 -14.84 -12.38 -5.46
C GLY A 299 -13.42 -12.44 -4.91
N ILE A 300 -12.76 -11.30 -4.69
CA ILE A 300 -11.49 -11.23 -3.95
C ILE A 300 -11.82 -11.31 -2.47
N PRO A 301 -11.22 -12.23 -1.69
CA PRO A 301 -11.43 -12.23 -0.24
C PRO A 301 -10.76 -11.01 0.38
N VAL A 302 -11.52 -10.24 1.16
CA VAL A 302 -11.10 -8.96 1.73
C VAL A 302 -11.31 -8.91 3.24
N THR A 303 -10.29 -8.42 3.95
CA THR A 303 -10.42 -8.01 5.36
C THR A 303 -10.12 -6.53 5.47
N VAL A 304 -11.03 -5.76 6.02
CA VAL A 304 -10.86 -4.34 6.36
C VAL A 304 -10.62 -4.23 7.86
N ILE A 305 -9.55 -3.55 8.25
CA ILE A 305 -9.16 -3.36 9.65
C ILE A 305 -9.17 -1.86 9.94
N PHE A 306 -10.10 -1.43 10.78
CA PHE A 306 -10.11 -0.06 11.31
C PHE A 306 -9.10 0.03 12.45
N ILE A 307 -8.06 0.85 12.27
CA ILE A 307 -6.94 1.01 13.20
C ILE A 307 -6.48 2.47 13.19
N GLU A 308 -5.67 2.90 14.16
CA GLU A 308 -5.26 4.30 14.27
C GLU A 308 -6.50 5.21 14.26
N ASP A 309 -6.48 6.33 13.54
CA ASP A 309 -7.63 7.25 13.48
C ASP A 309 -8.79 6.70 12.64
N GLY A 310 -8.57 5.61 11.90
CA GLY A 310 -9.60 4.92 11.16
C GLY A 310 -10.72 4.36 12.05
N VAL A 311 -10.47 4.12 13.34
CA VAL A 311 -11.51 3.67 14.27
C VAL A 311 -12.64 4.71 14.44
N HIS A 312 -12.38 5.99 14.15
CA HIS A 312 -13.41 7.02 14.16
C HIS A 312 -14.49 6.80 13.09
N ALA A 313 -14.24 5.99 12.05
CA ALA A 313 -15.27 5.60 11.09
C ALA A 313 -16.44 4.82 11.73
N LEU A 314 -16.22 4.22 12.90
CA LEU A 314 -17.17 3.35 13.60
C LEU A 314 -17.83 4.00 14.83
N CYS A 315 -17.45 5.23 15.17
CA CYS A 315 -17.80 5.82 16.47
C CYS A 315 -18.90 6.89 16.36
N GLY A 316 -19.73 7.02 17.39
CA GLY A 316 -20.79 8.02 17.44
C GLY A 316 -21.86 7.84 16.36
N THR A 317 -22.58 8.91 16.02
CA THR A 317 -23.57 8.95 14.95
C THR A 317 -23.12 9.98 13.93
N HIS A 318 -22.85 9.54 12.71
CA HIS A 318 -22.43 10.42 11.65
C HIS A 318 -23.66 11.03 10.97
N GLU A 319 -23.79 12.36 11.07
CA GLU A 319 -24.83 13.13 10.39
C GLU A 319 -24.19 13.93 9.26
N VAL A 320 -24.54 13.60 8.01
CA VAL A 320 -24.09 14.35 6.83
C VAL A 320 -25.11 15.46 6.53
N PRO A 321 -24.71 16.75 6.53
CA PRO A 321 -25.60 17.84 6.18
C PRO A 321 -26.21 17.64 4.78
N ALA A 322 -27.49 17.94 4.60
CA ALA A 322 -28.19 17.71 3.33
C ALA A 322 -27.60 18.47 2.12
N ALA A 323 -26.85 19.56 2.38
CA ALA A 323 -26.17 20.32 1.34
C ALA A 323 -24.86 19.66 0.89
N ASP A 324 -24.29 18.77 1.70
CA ASP A 324 -23.01 18.13 1.43
C ASP A 324 -23.23 16.90 0.53
N LYS A 325 -22.48 16.85 -0.57
CA LYS A 325 -22.51 15.73 -1.52
C LYS A 325 -21.51 14.64 -1.14
N ILE A 326 -21.51 14.20 0.11
CA ILE A 326 -20.63 13.15 0.62
C ILE A 326 -21.46 11.94 1.07
N PHE A 327 -20.89 10.75 0.95
CA PHE A 327 -21.51 9.53 1.45
C PHE A 327 -21.34 9.43 2.97
N ASN A 328 -22.39 9.02 3.66
CA ASN A 328 -22.27 8.64 5.05
C ASN A 328 -21.52 7.31 5.15
N ILE A 329 -20.33 7.33 5.79
CA ILE A 329 -19.48 6.15 5.94
C ILE A 329 -20.16 5.06 6.78
N GLN A 330 -20.93 5.41 7.82
CA GLN A 330 -21.61 4.42 8.64
C GLN A 330 -22.72 3.71 7.86
N GLU A 331 -23.53 4.45 7.10
CA GLU A 331 -24.55 3.86 6.22
C GLU A 331 -23.92 2.93 5.16
N MET A 332 -22.79 3.34 4.58
CA MET A 332 -22.05 2.51 3.62
C MET A 332 -21.57 1.20 4.27
N LEU A 333 -21.04 1.27 5.49
CA LEU A 333 -20.59 0.08 6.23
C LEU A 333 -21.76 -0.83 6.60
N ALA A 334 -22.83 -0.27 7.17
CA ALA A 334 -24.03 -1.01 7.53
C ALA A 334 -24.62 -1.75 6.32
N ALA A 335 -24.64 -1.12 5.15
CA ALA A 335 -25.13 -1.70 3.89
C ALA A 335 -24.22 -2.78 3.29
N THR A 336 -23.03 -3.01 3.86
CA THR A 336 -22.04 -3.95 3.31
C THR A 336 -21.54 -4.99 4.32
N LEU A 337 -22.12 -5.04 5.53
CA LEU A 337 -21.78 -6.00 6.58
C LEU A 337 -22.02 -7.47 6.16
N ASP A 338 -22.93 -7.71 5.24
CA ASP A 338 -23.36 -9.03 4.76
C ASP A 338 -22.79 -9.41 3.39
N VAL A 339 -21.89 -8.59 2.82
CA VAL A 339 -21.22 -8.89 1.55
C VAL A 339 -20.33 -10.12 1.70
N GLU A 340 -20.59 -11.16 0.91
CA GLU A 340 -19.80 -12.38 0.93
C GLU A 340 -18.31 -12.09 0.60
N GLY A 341 -17.41 -12.65 1.40
CA GLY A 341 -15.97 -12.46 1.22
C GLY A 341 -15.41 -11.14 1.75
N LEU A 342 -16.25 -10.28 2.34
CA LEU A 342 -15.85 -9.05 3.02
C LEU A 342 -15.95 -9.21 4.54
N GLN A 343 -14.87 -8.90 5.25
CA GLN A 343 -14.82 -8.95 6.71
C GLN A 343 -14.38 -7.60 7.28
N TYR A 344 -15.11 -7.08 8.26
CA TYR A 344 -14.74 -5.88 9.01
C TYR A 344 -14.22 -6.24 10.40
N LEU A 345 -13.05 -5.72 10.74
CA LEU A 345 -12.38 -5.88 12.04
C LEU A 345 -12.04 -4.49 12.60
N VAL A 346 -11.95 -4.39 13.93
CA VAL A 346 -11.57 -3.14 14.60
C VAL A 346 -10.43 -3.38 15.59
N HIS A 347 -9.44 -2.51 15.59
CA HIS A 347 -8.30 -2.61 16.48
C HIS A 347 -8.65 -2.09 17.88
N GLY A 348 -8.76 -3.00 18.86
CA GLY A 348 -9.11 -2.70 20.25
C GLY A 348 -8.20 -1.64 20.89
N PRO A 349 -6.86 -1.81 20.85
CA PRO A 349 -5.94 -0.82 21.42
C PRO A 349 -6.08 0.59 20.82
N SER A 350 -6.45 0.72 19.54
CA SER A 350 -6.68 2.06 18.95
C SER A 350 -7.98 2.71 19.44
N LEU A 351 -9.01 1.91 19.77
CA LEU A 351 -10.22 2.39 20.47
C LEU A 351 -9.88 2.86 21.89
N GLU A 352 -9.11 2.04 22.62
CA GLU A 352 -8.72 2.31 24.01
C GLU A 352 -7.90 3.60 24.15
N VAL A 353 -6.88 3.77 23.30
CA VAL A 353 -6.02 4.97 23.30
C VAL A 353 -6.82 6.25 23.05
N ARG A 354 -7.90 6.17 22.26
CA ARG A 354 -8.80 7.29 21.94
C ARG A 354 -9.94 7.45 22.94
N GLY A 355 -10.16 6.49 23.83
CA GLY A 355 -11.28 6.49 24.78
C GLY A 355 -12.66 6.40 24.10
N VAL A 356 -12.73 5.77 22.92
CA VAL A 356 -13.96 5.67 22.12
C VAL A 356 -14.50 4.24 22.08
N ARG A 357 -15.76 4.10 21.68
CA ARG A 357 -16.42 2.81 21.47
C ARG A 357 -17.17 2.83 20.14
N PRO A 358 -17.25 1.68 19.43
CA PRO A 358 -18.10 1.58 18.25
C PRO A 358 -19.56 1.89 18.56
N ALA A 359 -20.26 2.50 17.60
CA ALA A 359 -21.69 2.70 17.62
C ALA A 359 -22.43 1.35 17.76
N PRO A 360 -23.67 1.31 18.30
CA PRO A 360 -24.39 0.06 18.57
C PRO A 360 -24.42 -0.93 17.40
N GLU A 361 -24.61 -0.45 16.16
CA GLU A 361 -24.62 -1.25 14.94
C GLU A 361 -23.28 -1.93 14.62
N PHE A 362 -22.16 -1.40 15.10
CA PHE A 362 -20.81 -1.93 14.89
C PHE A 362 -20.24 -2.64 16.11
N GLN A 363 -21.00 -2.78 17.21
CA GLN A 363 -20.52 -3.49 18.41
C GLN A 363 -20.29 -5.00 18.17
N GLY A 364 -20.95 -5.57 17.15
CA GLY A 364 -20.74 -6.95 16.74
C GLY A 364 -19.46 -7.19 15.94
N LEU A 365 -18.73 -6.14 15.53
CA LEU A 365 -17.47 -6.31 14.81
C LEU A 365 -16.42 -6.95 15.72
N ARG A 366 -15.69 -7.93 15.18
CA ARG A 366 -14.62 -8.60 15.93
C ARG A 366 -13.52 -7.60 16.23
N GLN A 367 -13.23 -7.44 17.52
CA GLN A 367 -12.06 -6.69 17.97
C GLN A 367 -10.81 -7.55 17.81
N VAL A 368 -9.75 -6.93 17.29
CA VAL A 368 -8.43 -7.55 17.14
C VAL A 368 -7.40 -6.78 17.96
N HIS A 369 -6.43 -7.51 18.49
CA HIS A 369 -5.28 -6.97 19.21
C HIS A 369 -3.98 -7.25 18.44
N ASN A 370 -2.85 -6.74 18.93
CA ASN A 370 -1.53 -6.92 18.31
C ASN A 370 -1.16 -8.41 18.11
N GLN A 371 -1.69 -9.31 18.95
CA GLN A 371 -1.50 -10.75 18.77
C GLN A 371 -2.27 -11.33 17.57
N ASP A 372 -3.49 -10.84 17.30
CA ASP A 372 -4.23 -11.21 16.09
C ASP A 372 -3.54 -10.65 14.84
N LEU A 373 -3.10 -9.38 14.92
CA LEU A 373 -2.35 -8.73 13.84
C LEU A 373 -1.07 -9.49 13.53
N ALA A 374 -0.38 -10.04 14.52
CA ALA A 374 0.79 -10.90 14.30
C ALA A 374 0.48 -12.07 13.36
N GLY A 375 -0.69 -12.71 13.48
CA GLY A 375 -1.13 -13.78 12.59
C GLY A 375 -1.44 -13.28 11.16
N ILE A 376 -1.91 -12.05 11.04
CA ILE A 376 -2.16 -11.40 9.74
C ILE A 376 -0.83 -11.08 9.05
N LEU A 377 0.06 -10.36 9.73
CA LEU A 377 1.37 -9.92 9.22
C LEU A 377 2.36 -11.09 9.01
N GLY A 378 2.27 -12.13 9.85
CA GLY A 378 3.13 -13.31 9.82
C GLY A 378 2.63 -14.45 8.94
N GLY A 379 1.41 -14.37 8.41
CA GLY A 379 0.82 -15.42 7.57
C GLY A 379 0.33 -16.66 8.32
N THR A 380 0.33 -16.65 9.65
CA THR A 380 -0.03 -17.79 10.51
C THR A 380 -1.49 -17.79 10.96
N GLY A 381 -2.26 -16.74 10.66
CA GLY A 381 -3.68 -16.66 11.01
C GLY A 381 -4.53 -17.74 10.31
N GLN A 382 -5.44 -18.36 11.07
CA GLN A 382 -6.29 -19.47 10.61
C GLN A 382 -7.16 -19.14 9.40
N GLU A 383 -7.57 -17.87 9.24
CA GLU A 383 -8.58 -17.49 8.24
C GLU A 383 -8.10 -17.57 6.79
N ASN A 384 -6.79 -17.75 6.51
CA ASN A 384 -6.27 -17.80 5.13
C ASN A 384 -4.97 -18.61 4.98
N ALA A 385 -4.83 -19.71 5.73
CA ALA A 385 -3.62 -20.52 5.74
C ALA A 385 -3.14 -20.86 4.31
N GLY A 386 -1.93 -20.42 3.98
CA GLY A 386 -1.26 -20.73 2.70
C GLY A 386 -1.49 -19.74 1.55
N ARG A 387 -2.48 -18.83 1.60
CA ARG A 387 -2.70 -17.84 0.52
C ARG A 387 -1.74 -16.66 0.62
N ALA A 388 -1.36 -16.09 -0.52
CA ALA A 388 -0.66 -14.81 -0.54
C ALA A 388 -1.59 -13.72 0.00
N LYS A 389 -1.05 -12.79 0.80
CA LYS A 389 -1.80 -11.64 1.32
C LYS A 389 -1.20 -10.36 0.76
N ARG A 390 -2.04 -9.40 0.38
CA ARG A 390 -1.64 -8.01 0.09
C ARG A 390 -2.22 -7.11 1.15
N MET A 391 -1.40 -6.23 1.69
CA MET A 391 -1.76 -5.28 2.73
C MET A 391 -1.59 -3.88 2.15
N ILE A 392 -2.65 -3.08 2.22
CA ILE A 392 -2.63 -1.69 1.76
C ILE A 392 -3.19 -0.81 2.87
N PHE A 393 -2.50 0.29 3.13
CA PHE A 393 -2.91 1.27 4.13
C PHE A 393 -3.62 2.42 3.43
N PHE A 394 -4.76 2.80 3.97
CA PHE A 394 -5.59 3.91 3.52
C PHE A 394 -5.78 4.91 4.64
#